data_AF-A0A926G1B7-F1
#
_entry.id   AF-A0A926G1B7-F1
#
_cell.length_a   1.000
_cell.length_b   1.000
_cell.length_c   1.000
_cell.angle_alpha   90.00
_cell.angle_beta   90.00
_cell.angle_gamma   90.00
#
_symmetry.space_group_name_H-M   'P 1'
#
loop_
_entity.id
_entity.type
_entity.pdbx_description
1 polymer ?
#
loop_
_entity_poly.entity_id
_entity_poly.type
_entity_poly.pdbx_seq_one_letter_code
_entity_poly.pdbx_strand_id
1 'polypeptide(L)' 'MQELEPIFCIAGIWRSHPQLGEAFTMLTMPPVPDIAPYHDRQIAVIERTDWADWLDPGIPASDQLKTLPAGRLSVAQVG' A
#
# COMPACT_ATOMS: atom_id res chain seq x y z
N MET A 1 21.51 -6.64 -4.98
CA MET A 1 20.09 -6.55 -5.34
C MET A 1 19.33 -6.86 -4.07
N GLN A 2 18.47 -5.95 -3.60
CA GLN A 2 17.73 -6.21 -2.35
C GLN A 2 16.72 -7.32 -2.65
N GLU A 3 16.66 -8.35 -1.80
CA GLU A 3 15.65 -9.40 -1.95
C GLU A 3 14.26 -8.80 -1.75
N LEU A 4 13.30 -9.30 -2.54
CA LEU A 4 11.90 -8.90 -2.40
C LEU A 4 11.32 -9.50 -1.13
N GLU A 5 10.36 -8.80 -0.53
CA GLU A 5 9.72 -9.25 0.68
C GLU A 5 8.54 -10.18 0.37
N PRO A 6 8.37 -11.28 1.13
CA PRO A 6 7.28 -12.23 0.89
C PRO A 6 5.91 -11.68 1.33
N ILE A 7 5.89 -10.63 2.15
CA ILE A 7 4.68 -9.97 2.65
C ILE A 7 4.92 -8.46 2.57
N PHE A 8 3.93 -7.71 2.08
CA PHE A 8 3.94 -6.26 2.06
C PHE A 8 2.69 -5.68 2.72
N CYS A 9 2.78 -4.45 3.22
CA CYS A 9 1.68 -3.76 3.88
C CYS A 9 0.92 -2.87 2.89
N ILE A 10 -0.40 -2.98 2.84
CA ILE A 10 -1.28 -2.09 2.09
C ILE A 10 -1.85 -1.05 3.05
N ALA A 11 -1.67 0.23 2.74
CA ALA A 11 -2.25 1.32 3.52
C ALA A 11 -3.79 1.26 3.42
N GLY A 12 -4.45 1.32 4.57
CA GLY A 12 -5.90 1.24 4.66
C GLY A 12 -6.46 2.00 5.85
N ILE A 13 -7.69 2.47 5.70
CA ILE A 13 -8.46 3.09 6.79
C ILE A 13 -9.62 2.18 7.14
N TRP A 14 -10.05 2.23 8.39
CA TRP A 14 -11.19 1.46 8.87
C TRP A 14 -12.12 2.33 9.72
N ARG A 15 -13.37 1.90 9.83
CA ARG A 15 -14.35 2.48 10.77
C ARG A 15 -15.35 1.43 11.20
N SER A 16 -15.89 1.60 12.41
CA SER A 16 -17.08 0.89 12.85
C SER A 16 -18.34 1.62 12.34
N HIS A 17 -19.33 0.86 11.87
CA HIS A 17 -20.59 1.36 11.35
C HIS A 17 -21.77 0.68 12.05
N PRO A 18 -22.78 1.43 12.55
CA PRO A 18 -23.84 0.87 13.41
C PRO A 18 -24.63 -0.29 12.81
N GLN A 19 -24.84 -0.31 11.49
CA GLN A 19 -25.58 -1.39 10.83
C GLN A 19 -24.70 -2.42 10.11
N LEU A 20 -23.42 -2.12 9.88
CA LEU A 20 -22.55 -2.94 9.01
C LEU A 20 -21.39 -3.59 9.78
N GLY A 21 -21.15 -3.19 11.03
CA GLY A 21 -19.98 -3.63 11.80
C GLY A 21 -18.71 -2.90 11.36
N GLU A 22 -17.57 -3.56 11.53
CA GLU A 22 -16.27 -3.03 11.16
C GLU A 22 -16.02 -3.19 9.66
N ALA A 23 -15.63 -2.10 9.02
CA ALA A 23 -15.31 -2.07 7.59
C ALA A 23 -14.01 -1.32 7.36
N PHE A 24 -13.25 -1.76 6.36
CA PHE A 24 -12.03 -1.11 5.92
C PHE A 24 -12.04 -0.85 4.42
N THR A 25 -11.16 0.03 3.97
CA THR A 25 -10.87 0.24 2.56
C THR A 25 -9.36 0.38 2.35
N MET A 26 -8.90 -0.01 1.17
CA MET A 26 -7.52 0.16 0.74
C MET A 26 -7.36 1.53 0.10
N LEU A 27 -6.29 2.23 0.44
CA LEU A 27 -5.95 3.48 -0.21
C LEU A 27 -5.27 3.20 -1.55
N THR A 28 -5.56 4.04 -2.54
CA THR A 28 -4.98 3.95 -3.88
C THR A 28 -4.35 5.27 -4.29
N MET A 29 -3.33 5.19 -5.14
CA MET A 29 -2.53 6.30 -5.66
C MET A 29 -2.26 6.11 -7.16
N PRO A 30 -1.69 7.11 -7.86
CA PRO A 30 -1.18 6.92 -9.22
C PRO A 30 -0.17 5.76 -9.29
N PRO A 31 -0.10 5.02 -10.41
CA PRO A 31 0.72 3.82 -10.52
C PRO A 31 2.20 4.15 -10.68
N VAL A 32 3.05 3.29 -10.11
CA VAL A 32 4.49 3.26 -10.40
C VAL A 32 4.75 2.54 -11.73
N PRO A 33 5.96 2.63 -12.32
CA PRO A 33 6.28 1.96 -13.59
C PRO A 33 5.98 0.46 -13.61
N ASP A 34 6.11 -0.22 -12.46
CA ASP A 34 5.82 -1.66 -12.33
C ASP A 34 4.31 -1.98 -12.49
N ILE A 35 3.41 -1.02 -12.24
CA ILE A 35 1.95 -1.20 -12.31
C ILE A 35 1.30 -0.47 -13.49
N ALA A 36 1.88 0.64 -13.94
CA ALA A 36 1.33 1.50 -14.98
C ALA A 36 0.93 0.76 -16.29
N PRO A 37 1.62 -0.31 -16.74
CA PRO A 37 1.20 -1.08 -17.90
C PRO A 37 -0.15 -1.81 -17.74
N TYR A 38 -0.63 -1.99 -16.51
CA TYR A 38 -1.80 -2.82 -16.19
C TYR A 38 -3.02 -2.01 -15.74
N HIS A 39 -2.82 -0.90 -15.01
CA HIS A 39 -3.91 -0.09 -14.48
C HIS A 39 -3.46 1.35 -14.18
N ASP A 40 -4.41 2.30 -14.20
CA ASP A 40 -4.19 3.73 -13.93
C ASP A 40 -4.19 4.08 -12.42
N ARG A 41 -4.29 3.06 -11.57
CA ARG A 41 -4.36 3.17 -10.11
C ARG A 41 -3.64 1.99 -9.49
N GLN A 42 -2.92 2.27 -8.42
CA GLN A 42 -2.16 1.31 -7.63
C GLN A 42 -2.61 1.38 -6.17
N ILE A 43 -2.57 0.25 -5.46
CA ILE A 43 -2.65 0.24 -4.01
C ILE A 43 -1.44 0.94 -3.36
N ALA A 44 -1.67 1.78 -2.35
CA ALA A 44 -0.57 2.37 -1.61
C ALA A 44 0.11 1.30 -0.73
N VAL A 45 1.38 0.99 -1.01
CA VAL A 45 2.17 0.01 -0.27
C VAL A 45 3.12 0.76 0.66
N ILE A 46 3.19 0.35 1.93
CA ILE A 46 4.08 0.94 2.95
C ILE A 46 5.37 0.11 3.06
N GLU A 47 6.53 0.78 3.03
CA GLU A 47 7.82 0.12 3.20
C GLU A 47 7.95 -0.52 4.59
N ARG A 48 8.68 -1.65 4.67
CA ARG A 48 8.82 -2.48 5.87
C ARG A 48 9.19 -1.72 7.14
N THR A 49 10.06 -0.71 7.02
CA THR A 49 10.55 0.13 8.11
C THR A 49 9.46 1.01 8.70
N ASP A 50 8.40 1.27 7.94
CA ASP A 50 7.43 2.32 8.16
C ASP A 50 6.07 1.75 8.63
N TRP A 51 5.95 0.42 8.80
CA TRP A 51 4.68 -0.23 9.14
C TRP A 51 4.13 0.19 10.50
N ALA A 52 5.00 0.36 11.49
CA ALA A 52 4.57 0.82 12.82
C ALA A 52 4.10 2.27 12.77
N ASP A 53 4.85 3.11 12.03
CA ASP A 53 4.55 4.53 11.87
C ASP A 53 3.20 4.76 11.17
N TRP A 54 2.81 3.89 10.23
CA TRP A 54 1.47 3.93 9.61
C TRP A 54 0.33 3.81 10.63
N LEU A 55 0.56 3.09 11.73
CA LEU A 55 -0.44 2.86 12.77
C LEU A 55 -0.38 3.91 13.90
N ASP A 56 0.61 4.80 13.89
CA ASP A 56 0.75 5.86 14.88
C ASP A 56 -0.09 7.10 14.49
N PRO A 57 -1.14 7.46 15.24
CA PRO A 57 -1.96 8.63 14.94
C PRO A 57 -1.22 9.97 15.10
N GLY A 58 -0.05 9.97 15.75
CA GLY A 58 0.82 11.14 15.87
C GLY A 58 1.64 11.44 14.62
N ILE A 59 1.73 10.49 13.68
CA ILE A 59 2.50 10.62 12.44
C ILE A 59 1.55 10.97 11.29
N PRO A 60 1.81 12.05 10.52
CA PRO A 60 1.00 12.40 9.37
C PRO A 60 1.00 11.28 8.32
N ALA A 61 -0.19 10.89 7.84
CA ALA A 61 -0.31 9.87 6.79
C ALA A 61 0.48 10.23 5.51
N SER A 62 0.64 11.52 5.20
CA SER A 62 1.44 12.01 4.07
C SER A 62 2.90 11.57 4.14
N ASP A 63 3.42 11.33 5.34
CA ASP A 63 4.81 10.97 5.56
C ASP A 63 5.05 9.49 5.26
N GLN A 64 3.98 8.69 5.22
CA GLN A 64 4.04 7.25 4.94
C GLN A 64 3.50 6.89 3.54
N LEU A 65 2.58 7.68 3.00
CA LEU A 65 2.00 7.48 1.66
C LEU A 65 2.96 7.95 0.55
N LYS A 66 4.08 7.25 0.41
CA LYS A 66 5.12 7.52 -0.58
C LYS A 66 5.00 6.57 -1.78
N THR A 67 5.44 7.06 -2.94
CA THR A 67 5.53 6.25 -4.15
C THR A 67 6.64 5.20 -4.00
N LEU A 68 6.32 3.92 -4.25
CA LEU A 68 7.34 2.88 -4.27
C LEU A 68 8.38 3.15 -5.38
N PRO A 69 9.68 2.96 -5.10
CA PRO A 69 10.69 2.90 -6.16
C PRO A 69 10.36 1.81 -7.19
N ALA A 70 10.70 2.05 -8.45
CA ALA A 70 10.56 1.02 -9.50
C ALA A 70 11.41 -0.22 -9.19
N GLY A 71 10.95 -1.39 -9.64
CA GLY A 71 11.59 -2.67 -9.38
C GLY A 71 11.36 -3.21 -7.96
N ARG A 72 10.38 -2.66 -7.23
CA ARG A 72 9.98 -3.14 -5.89
C ARG A 72 8.88 -4.18 -5.93
N LEU A 73 8.23 -4.36 -7.09
CA LEU A 73 7.22 -5.39 -7.29
C LEU A 73 7.69 -6.37 -8.36
N SER A 74 7.71 -7.66 -8.04
CA SER A 74 7.89 -8.71 -9.04
C SER A 74 6.53 -9.07 -9.62
N VAL A 75 6.32 -8.72 -10.89
CA VAL A 75 5.09 -9.02 -11.61
C VAL A 75 5.31 -10.22 -12.53
N ALA A 76 4.40 -11.19 -12.48
CA ALA A 76 4.39 -12.36 -13.34
C ALA A 76 2.99 -12.58 -13.91
N GLN A 77 2.90 -12.90 -15.20
CA GLN A 77 1.65 -13.37 -15.79
C GLN A 77 1.34 -14.77 -15.25
N VAL A 78 0.12 -14.94 -14.75
CA VAL A 78 -0.39 -16.23 -14.27
C VAL A 78 -1.59 -16.64 -15.14
N GLY A 79 -1.58 -17.87 -15.67
CA GLY A 79 -2.62 -18.38 -16.58
C GLY A 79 -2.10 -19.35 -17.62
#